data_AF-A0ABD3P4W1-F1
#
_entry.id   AF-A0ABD3P4W1-F1
#
_cell.length_a   1.000
_cell.length_b   1.000
_cell.length_c   1.000
_cell.angle_alpha   90.00
_cell.angle_beta   90.00
_cell.angle_gamma   90.00
#
_symmetry.space_group_name_H-M   'P 1'
#
loop_
_entity.id
_entity.type
_entity.pdbx_description
1 polymer ?
#
loop_
_entity_poly.entity_id
_entity_poly.type
_entity_poly.pdbx_seq_one_letter_code
_entity_poly.pdbx_strand_id
1 'polypeptide(L)'
;MIARIFGPTERLSQRAQEAMQRFCQVHYKGNGTKVANISFVVHPTKSAEFKKLCWSLLDDMTFNEFQVVIKRICRTFKYASGWIKWYLSQRIAPFVFPACNSVTKDDQLGERLEKLSKDTNGQEGLGGAITKTFGNRKLHPNELVEKILTWLRQLSDMHARAELEKTIRLQEEKYNTVQEARTSLPREDRIGIGSEQGSA
;
A
#
# COMPACT_ATOMS: atom_id res chain seq x y z
N MET A 1 19.35 -4.16 14.35
CA MET A 1 19.01 -5.45 13.70
C MET A 1 17.75 -5.98 14.37
N ILE A 2 16.60 -5.95 13.71
CA ILE A 2 15.32 -6.61 14.07
C ILE A 2 14.45 -6.56 12.81
N ALA A 3 13.61 -7.57 12.58
CA ALA A 3 12.89 -7.76 11.33
C ALA A 3 11.39 -8.03 11.55
N ARG A 4 10.58 -7.66 10.54
CA ARG A 4 9.21 -8.13 10.21
C ARG A 4 8.13 -8.08 11.30
N ILE A 5 7.16 -7.16 11.12
CA ILE A 5 5.73 -7.43 11.34
C ILE A 5 4.94 -6.78 10.19
N PHE A 6 4.70 -7.52 9.11
CA PHE A 6 3.73 -7.15 8.07
C PHE A 6 3.00 -8.42 7.59
N GLY A 7 1.70 -8.48 7.91
CA GLY A 7 0.72 -9.32 7.23
C GLY A 7 0.29 -8.70 5.89
N PRO A 8 -0.89 -9.08 5.34
CA PRO A 8 -1.10 -9.20 3.91
C PRO A 8 -1.23 -7.91 3.13
N THR A 9 -0.59 -7.88 1.98
CA THR A 9 -1.18 -7.46 0.72
C THR A 9 -2.12 -8.55 0.23
N GLU A 10 -3.42 -8.38 0.47
CA GLU A 10 -4.47 -9.01 -0.33
C GLU A 10 -4.13 -8.81 -1.81
N ARG A 11 -3.89 -9.92 -2.54
CA ARG A 11 -3.61 -9.86 -3.97
C ARG A 11 -4.87 -9.32 -4.64
N LEU A 12 -4.78 -8.15 -5.28
CA LEU A 12 -5.78 -7.65 -6.22
C LEU A 12 -6.27 -8.83 -7.08
N SER A 13 -7.57 -9.05 -7.17
CA SER A 13 -8.09 -10.15 -7.99
C SER A 13 -7.51 -10.06 -9.40
N GLN A 14 -7.22 -11.21 -10.03
CA GLN A 14 -6.56 -11.23 -11.35
C GLN A 14 -7.28 -10.32 -12.37
N ARG A 15 -8.62 -10.32 -12.35
CA ARG A 15 -9.47 -9.43 -13.16
C ARG A 15 -9.26 -7.94 -12.87
N ALA A 16 -9.03 -7.56 -11.61
CA ALA A 16 -8.74 -6.17 -11.25
C ALA A 16 -7.33 -5.73 -11.70
N GLN A 17 -6.33 -6.63 -11.62
CA GLN A 17 -4.99 -6.38 -12.16
C GLN A 17 -5.03 -6.20 -13.69
N GLU A 18 -5.71 -7.11 -14.39
CA GLU A 18 -5.92 -7.04 -15.84
C GLU A 18 -6.68 -5.76 -16.26
N ALA A 19 -7.72 -5.36 -15.51
CA ALA A 19 -8.46 -4.13 -15.78
C ALA A 19 -7.59 -2.88 -15.60
N MET A 20 -6.78 -2.82 -14.54
CA MET A 20 -5.85 -1.72 -14.29
C MET A 20 -4.77 -1.64 -15.38
N GLN A 21 -4.18 -2.78 -15.76
CA GLN A 21 -3.22 -2.86 -16.87
C GLN A 21 -3.83 -2.37 -18.19
N ARG A 22 -5.03 -2.84 -18.56
CA ARG A 22 -5.73 -2.39 -19.78
C ARG A 22 -5.95 -0.88 -19.78
N PHE A 23 -6.32 -0.29 -18.65
CA PHE A 23 -6.48 1.17 -18.52
C PHE A 23 -5.15 1.92 -18.70
N CYS A 24 -4.09 1.47 -18.04
CA CYS A 24 -2.73 1.98 -18.19
C CYS A 24 -2.21 1.86 -19.64
N GLN A 25 -2.51 0.76 -20.33
CA GLN A 25 -2.19 0.55 -21.74
C GLN A 25 -2.93 1.52 -22.67
N VAL A 26 -4.23 1.79 -22.44
CA VAL A 26 -5.00 2.78 -23.21
C VAL A 26 -4.35 4.17 -23.09
N HIS A 27 -3.97 4.59 -21.88
CA HIS A 27 -3.26 5.85 -21.67
C HIS A 27 -1.89 5.90 -22.34
N TYR A 28 -1.13 4.80 -22.29
CA TYR A 28 0.13 4.68 -23.01
C TYR A 28 -0.04 4.77 -24.53
N LYS A 29 -1.04 4.08 -25.12
CA LYS A 29 -1.37 4.17 -26.56
C LYS A 29 -1.79 5.58 -26.96
N GLY A 30 -2.59 6.26 -26.13
CA GLY A 30 -3.02 7.64 -26.36
C GLY A 30 -1.86 8.64 -26.32
N ASN A 31 -1.01 8.57 -25.30
CA ASN A 31 0.17 9.44 -25.19
C ASN A 31 1.23 9.12 -26.26
N GLY A 32 1.45 7.85 -26.60
CA GLY A 32 2.29 7.45 -27.72
C GLY A 32 1.79 8.00 -29.05
N THR A 33 0.48 8.05 -29.26
CA THR A 33 -0.12 8.68 -30.45
C THR A 33 0.13 10.19 -30.50
N LYS A 34 0.01 10.89 -29.37
CA LYS A 34 0.35 12.32 -29.28
C LYS A 34 1.82 12.56 -29.61
N VAL A 35 2.75 11.83 -28.97
CA VAL A 35 4.21 11.94 -29.21
C VAL A 35 4.57 11.67 -30.66
N ALA A 36 3.95 10.65 -31.27
CA ALA A 36 4.16 10.29 -32.66
C ALA A 36 3.65 11.32 -33.69
N ASN A 37 2.88 12.32 -33.25
CA ASN A 37 2.40 13.43 -34.07
C ASN A 37 3.20 14.73 -33.81
N ILE A 38 4.16 14.74 -32.86
CA ILE A 38 5.08 15.86 -32.65
C ILE A 38 6.24 15.71 -33.64
N SER A 39 6.18 16.40 -34.77
CA SER A 39 7.14 16.26 -35.90
C SER A 39 8.61 16.43 -35.51
N PHE A 40 8.91 17.24 -34.48
CA PHE A 40 10.27 17.41 -33.94
C PHE A 40 10.78 16.16 -33.19
N VAL A 41 9.88 15.41 -32.54
CA VAL A 41 10.21 14.23 -31.73
C VAL A 41 10.19 12.96 -32.57
N VAL A 42 9.21 12.83 -33.47
CA VAL A 42 9.06 11.73 -34.41
C VAL A 42 8.75 12.30 -35.78
N HIS A 43 9.65 12.09 -36.76
CA HIS A 43 9.43 12.54 -38.13
C HIS A 43 8.14 11.94 -38.71
N PRO A 44 7.28 12.70 -39.42
CA PRO A 44 5.96 12.22 -39.86
C PRO A 44 5.99 10.89 -40.63
N THR A 45 6.95 10.71 -41.55
CA THR A 45 7.13 9.47 -42.32
C THR A 45 7.49 8.24 -41.48
N LYS A 46 7.92 8.45 -40.22
CA LYS A 46 8.26 7.40 -39.25
C LYS A 46 7.23 7.25 -38.12
N SER A 47 6.15 8.04 -38.11
CA SER A 47 5.09 7.98 -37.10
C SER A 47 4.47 6.57 -36.98
N ALA A 48 4.24 5.90 -38.12
CA ALA A 48 3.73 4.52 -38.15
C ALA A 48 4.73 3.49 -37.58
N GLU A 49 6.02 3.60 -37.91
CA GLU A 49 7.07 2.71 -37.35
C GLU A 49 7.19 2.90 -35.84
N PHE A 50 7.18 4.15 -35.36
CA PHE A 50 7.21 4.48 -33.94
C PHE A 50 6.00 3.89 -33.19
N LYS A 51 4.78 4.10 -33.70
CA LYS A 51 3.54 3.55 -33.13
C LYS A 51 3.59 2.03 -33.06
N LYS A 52 4.01 1.35 -34.14
CA LYS A 52 4.16 -0.11 -34.19
C LYS A 52 5.12 -0.63 -33.11
N LEU A 53 6.31 -0.04 -32.99
CA LEU A 53 7.29 -0.43 -31.97
C LEU A 53 6.79 -0.15 -30.55
N CYS A 54 6.16 1.00 -30.31
CA CYS A 54 5.58 1.32 -29.01
C CYS A 54 4.47 0.34 -28.62
N TRP A 55 3.57 -0.01 -29.53
CA TRP A 55 2.49 -0.95 -29.25
C TRP A 55 2.98 -2.38 -29.06
N SER A 56 4.03 -2.81 -29.75
CA SER A 56 4.60 -4.14 -29.52
C SER A 56 5.13 -4.37 -28.10
N LEU A 57 5.50 -3.31 -27.36
CA LEU A 57 5.89 -3.41 -25.95
C LEU A 57 4.74 -3.85 -25.01
N LEU A 58 3.51 -3.90 -25.53
CA LEU A 58 2.31 -4.33 -24.79
C LEU A 58 1.92 -5.78 -25.09
N ASP A 59 2.56 -6.41 -26.08
CA ASP A 59 2.35 -7.81 -26.42
C ASP A 59 3.04 -8.72 -25.39
N ASP A 60 2.67 -10.01 -25.36
CA ASP A 60 3.38 -10.99 -24.53
C ASP A 60 4.75 -11.29 -25.17
N MET A 61 5.82 -10.94 -24.45
CA MET A 61 7.20 -11.13 -24.87
C MET A 61 8.12 -11.27 -23.67
N THR A 62 9.30 -11.87 -23.87
CA THR A 62 10.32 -11.95 -22.83
C THR A 62 10.87 -10.56 -22.49
N PHE A 63 11.39 -10.40 -21.27
CA PHE A 63 12.03 -9.15 -20.86
C PHE A 63 13.26 -8.81 -21.73
N ASN A 64 13.95 -9.80 -22.30
CA ASN A 64 15.07 -9.56 -23.22
C ASN A 64 14.60 -8.98 -24.55
N GLU A 65 13.55 -9.55 -25.17
CA GLU A 65 12.93 -8.99 -26.38
C GLU A 65 12.40 -7.57 -26.14
N PHE A 66 11.73 -7.36 -25.01
CA PHE A 66 11.29 -6.04 -24.55
C PHE A 66 12.47 -5.05 -24.48
N GLN A 67 13.59 -5.43 -23.84
CA GLN A 67 14.79 -4.60 -23.80
C GLN A 67 15.36 -4.31 -25.20
N VAL A 68 15.32 -5.27 -26.13
CA VAL A 68 15.77 -5.06 -27.53
C VAL A 68 14.87 -4.03 -28.23
N VAL A 69 13.54 -4.12 -28.08
CA VAL A 69 12.60 -3.14 -28.65
C VAL A 69 12.79 -1.75 -28.02
N ILE A 70 12.97 -1.65 -26.70
CA ILE A 70 13.28 -0.39 -26.01
C ILE A 70 14.60 0.22 -26.52
N LYS A 71 15.66 -0.60 -26.66
CA LYS A 71 16.96 -0.15 -27.22
C LYS A 71 16.79 0.33 -28.66
N ARG A 72 15.97 -0.34 -29.48
CA ARG A 72 15.63 0.11 -30.85
C ARG A 72 14.89 1.45 -30.84
N ILE A 73 13.85 1.61 -30.02
CA ILE A 73 13.09 2.87 -29.91
C ILE A 73 14.02 4.02 -29.50
N CYS A 74 14.85 3.84 -28.46
CA CYS A 74 15.79 4.87 -28.00
C CYS A 74 16.84 5.25 -29.05
N ARG A 75 17.27 4.29 -29.89
CA ARG A 75 18.25 4.53 -30.97
C ARG A 75 17.64 5.25 -32.16
N THR A 76 16.46 4.81 -32.63
CA THR A 76 15.78 5.36 -33.81
C THR A 76 15.08 6.69 -33.52
N PHE A 77 14.53 6.87 -32.31
CA PHE A 77 13.71 8.02 -31.91
C PHE A 77 14.32 8.72 -30.69
N LYS A 78 15.52 9.25 -30.85
CA LYS A 78 16.35 9.82 -29.76
C LYS A 78 15.59 10.85 -28.91
N TYR A 79 14.81 11.73 -29.52
CA TYR A 79 14.02 12.76 -28.82
C TYR A 79 12.84 12.18 -28.01
N ALA A 80 12.32 11.00 -28.37
CA ALA A 80 11.30 10.29 -27.60
C ALA A 80 11.89 9.53 -26.40
N SER A 81 13.22 9.50 -26.23
CA SER A 81 13.87 8.71 -25.18
C SER A 81 13.51 9.15 -23.75
N GLY A 82 13.26 10.44 -23.51
CA GLY A 82 12.79 10.94 -22.21
C GLY A 82 11.38 10.44 -21.88
N TRP A 83 10.48 10.48 -22.87
CA TRP A 83 9.10 9.99 -22.74
C TRP A 83 9.04 8.48 -22.46
N ILE A 84 9.79 7.65 -23.19
CA ILE A 84 9.79 6.20 -22.94
C ILE A 84 10.46 5.87 -21.60
N LYS A 85 11.53 6.58 -21.21
CA LYS A 85 12.19 6.40 -19.89
C LYS A 85 11.25 6.66 -18.72
N TRP A 86 10.33 7.61 -18.82
CA TRP A 86 9.31 7.87 -17.79
C TRP A 86 8.42 6.64 -17.57
N TYR A 87 7.92 6.05 -18.66
CA TYR A 87 7.14 4.81 -18.64
C TYR A 87 7.95 3.60 -18.13
N LEU A 88 9.26 3.58 -18.35
CA LEU A 88 10.18 2.54 -17.84
C LEU A 88 10.57 2.72 -16.36
N SER A 89 10.06 3.74 -15.67
CA SER A 89 10.32 3.88 -14.23
C SER A 89 9.72 2.70 -13.46
N GLN A 90 10.42 2.25 -12.40
CA GLN A 90 10.01 1.07 -11.60
C GLN A 90 8.58 1.16 -11.04
N ARG A 91 8.07 2.39 -10.83
CA ARG A 91 6.71 2.65 -10.34
C ARG A 91 5.62 2.53 -11.41
N ILE A 92 5.97 2.56 -12.69
CA ILE A 92 5.01 2.63 -13.82
C ILE A 92 5.10 1.40 -14.70
N ALA A 93 6.32 0.93 -15.00
CA ALA A 93 6.56 -0.15 -15.96
C ALA A 93 5.74 -1.43 -15.71
N PRO A 94 5.62 -1.96 -14.48
CA PRO A 94 4.85 -3.18 -14.21
C PRO A 94 3.34 -3.05 -14.47
N PHE A 95 2.79 -1.83 -14.45
CA PHE A 95 1.37 -1.58 -14.71
C PHE A 95 1.05 -1.36 -16.19
N VAL A 96 2.06 -1.07 -17.02
CA VAL A 96 1.89 -0.74 -18.44
C VAL A 96 2.36 -1.89 -19.34
N PHE A 97 3.51 -2.49 -19.02
CA PHE A 97 4.20 -3.47 -19.86
C PHE A 97 4.13 -4.87 -19.24
N PRO A 98 3.49 -5.87 -19.88
CA PRO A 98 3.43 -7.23 -19.36
C PRO A 98 4.81 -7.84 -19.09
N ALA A 99 5.79 -7.58 -19.97
CA ALA A 99 7.18 -8.00 -19.81
C ALA A 99 7.90 -7.40 -18.58
N CYS A 100 7.37 -6.33 -17.97
CA CYS A 100 7.86 -5.74 -16.72
C CYS A 100 7.04 -6.17 -15.49
N ASN A 101 5.93 -6.88 -15.67
CA ASN A 101 5.10 -7.43 -14.59
C ASN A 101 5.54 -8.85 -14.21
N SER A 102 6.85 -9.08 -14.11
CA SER A 102 7.46 -10.40 -13.90
C SER A 102 7.35 -10.91 -12.45
N VAL A 103 6.21 -10.71 -11.79
CA VAL A 103 5.89 -11.37 -10.50
C VAL A 103 5.84 -12.90 -10.67
N THR A 104 5.69 -13.38 -11.91
CA THR A 104 5.68 -14.81 -12.30
C THR A 104 6.98 -15.30 -12.96
N LYS A 105 8.04 -14.47 -13.07
CA LYS A 105 9.32 -14.84 -13.71
C LYS A 105 10.59 -14.29 -13.01
N ASP A 106 10.45 -13.77 -11.79
CA ASP A 106 11.57 -13.39 -10.91
C ASP A 106 11.37 -14.02 -9.53
N ASP A 107 12.08 -15.13 -9.29
CA ASP A 107 11.97 -15.94 -8.08
C ASP A 107 12.28 -15.15 -6.81
N GLN A 108 13.13 -14.12 -6.88
CA GLN A 108 13.53 -13.32 -5.72
C GLN A 108 12.53 -12.21 -5.39
N LEU A 109 11.77 -11.72 -6.38
CA LEU A 109 10.76 -10.68 -6.16
C LEU A 109 9.41 -11.26 -5.70
N GLY A 110 9.00 -12.40 -6.26
CA GLY A 110 7.80 -13.12 -5.80
C GLY A 110 7.88 -13.47 -4.31
N GLU A 111 9.03 -14.02 -3.90
CA GLU A 111 9.29 -14.42 -2.51
C GLU A 111 9.30 -13.22 -1.53
N ARG A 112 9.64 -12.00 -2.00
CA ARG A 112 9.58 -10.76 -1.21
C ARG A 112 8.16 -10.25 -1.02
N LEU A 113 7.28 -10.44 -2.00
CA LEU A 113 5.88 -10.01 -1.95
C LEU A 113 5.01 -11.00 -1.14
N GLU A 114 5.28 -12.31 -1.21
CA GLU A 114 4.59 -13.30 -0.37
C GLU A 114 4.87 -13.12 1.13
N LYS A 115 6.06 -12.64 1.48
CA LYS A 115 6.44 -12.32 2.88
C LYS A 115 5.70 -11.11 3.44
N LEU A 116 4.93 -10.41 2.62
CA LEU A 116 3.98 -9.37 3.00
C LEU A 116 2.52 -9.86 2.91
N SER A 117 2.18 -11.17 2.92
CA SER A 117 0.90 -11.69 2.34
C SER A 117 0.07 -12.76 3.13
N LYS A 118 -0.45 -12.56 4.36
CA LYS A 118 -1.41 -13.54 5.00
C LYS A 118 -2.80 -13.08 5.51
N ASP A 119 -2.89 -12.54 6.73
CA ASP A 119 -4.06 -12.29 7.61
C ASP A 119 -4.97 -11.06 7.23
N THR A 120 -6.02 -11.25 6.43
CA THR A 120 -6.71 -10.23 5.58
C THR A 120 -7.72 -9.27 6.23
N ASN A 121 -8.09 -9.46 7.50
CA ASN A 121 -9.24 -8.78 8.14
C ASN A 121 -9.19 -7.23 8.11
N GLY A 122 -7.99 -6.64 8.09
CA GLY A 122 -7.83 -5.18 8.05
C GLY A 122 -8.21 -4.54 6.71
N GLN A 123 -8.08 -5.27 5.60
CA GLN A 123 -8.31 -4.75 4.24
C GLN A 123 -9.78 -4.80 3.84
N GLU A 124 -10.48 -5.90 4.17
CA GLU A 124 -11.93 -5.99 4.06
C GLU A 124 -12.62 -4.94 4.94
N GLY A 125 -12.12 -4.74 6.17
CA GLY A 125 -12.54 -3.64 7.05
C GLY A 125 -12.28 -2.26 6.43
N LEU A 126 -11.14 -2.06 5.76
CA LEU A 126 -10.80 -0.81 5.06
C LEU A 126 -11.79 -0.53 3.91
N GLY A 127 -11.97 -1.50 3.00
CA GLY A 127 -12.86 -1.38 1.84
C GLY A 127 -14.32 -1.18 2.25
N GLY A 128 -14.78 -1.95 3.24
CA GLY A 128 -16.10 -1.80 3.84
C GLY A 128 -16.30 -0.44 4.50
N ALA A 129 -15.33 0.04 5.31
CA ALA A 129 -15.41 1.33 5.96
C ALA A 129 -15.36 2.51 4.98
N ILE A 130 -14.50 2.46 3.96
CA ILE A 130 -14.42 3.47 2.89
C ILE A 130 -15.75 3.52 2.13
N THR A 131 -16.30 2.35 1.75
CA THR A 131 -17.59 2.26 1.06
C THR A 131 -18.75 2.76 1.93
N LYS A 132 -18.75 2.43 3.23
CA LYS A 132 -19.77 2.87 4.19
C LYS A 132 -19.69 4.38 4.52
N THR A 133 -18.49 4.95 4.55
CA THR A 133 -18.26 6.37 4.89
C THR A 133 -18.49 7.30 3.68
N PHE A 134 -18.22 6.84 2.45
CA PHE A 134 -18.25 7.69 1.26
C PHE A 134 -19.29 7.30 0.20
N GLY A 135 -19.86 6.10 0.28
CA GLY A 135 -20.87 5.57 -0.65
C GLY A 135 -20.31 5.18 -2.03
N ASN A 136 -21.13 4.51 -2.83
CA ASN A 136 -20.79 4.05 -4.19
C ASN A 136 -20.83 5.17 -5.26
N ARG A 137 -20.49 6.41 -4.91
CA ARG A 137 -20.47 7.54 -5.85
C ARG A 137 -19.09 7.73 -6.47
N LYS A 138 -19.04 8.14 -7.74
CA LYS A 138 -17.77 8.53 -8.39
C LYS A 138 -17.27 9.82 -7.76
N LEU A 139 -16.17 9.74 -7.02
CA LEU A 139 -15.49 10.89 -6.40
C LEU A 139 -14.46 11.47 -7.38
N HIS A 140 -14.26 12.79 -7.34
CA HIS A 140 -13.11 13.41 -7.99
C HIS A 140 -11.81 13.02 -7.24
N PRO A 141 -10.64 12.83 -7.89
CA PRO A 141 -9.43 12.37 -7.20
C PRO A 141 -9.03 13.20 -5.97
N ASN A 142 -9.14 14.52 -6.03
CA ASN A 142 -8.84 15.39 -4.88
C ASN A 142 -9.83 15.17 -3.71
N GLU A 143 -11.12 15.00 -4.03
CA GLU A 143 -12.17 14.74 -3.04
C GLU A 143 -11.96 13.37 -2.36
N LEU A 144 -11.50 12.37 -3.11
CA LEU A 144 -11.10 11.06 -2.56
C LEU A 144 -9.91 11.19 -1.61
N VAL A 145 -8.89 11.99 -1.95
CA VAL A 145 -7.72 12.23 -1.09
C VAL A 145 -8.13 12.94 0.21
N GLU A 146 -8.94 14.00 0.14
CA GLU A 146 -9.46 14.71 1.32
C GLU A 146 -10.28 13.80 2.23
N LYS A 147 -11.11 12.94 1.64
CA LYS A 147 -11.92 11.94 2.35
C LYS A 147 -11.07 10.89 3.05
N ILE A 148 -10.06 10.34 2.38
CA ILE A 148 -9.10 9.39 2.97
C ILE A 148 -8.35 10.06 4.14
N LEU A 149 -7.84 11.28 3.96
CA LEU A 149 -7.14 12.02 5.02
C LEU A 149 -8.03 12.30 6.25
N THR A 150 -9.30 12.64 6.02
CA THR A 150 -10.28 12.86 7.10
C THR A 150 -10.52 11.59 7.89
N TRP A 151 -10.69 10.46 7.20
CA TRP A 151 -10.93 9.16 7.82
C TRP A 151 -9.71 8.61 8.56
N LEU A 152 -8.50 8.81 8.04
CA LEU A 152 -7.26 8.48 8.75
C LEU A 152 -7.11 9.25 10.08
N ARG A 153 -7.52 10.53 10.14
CA ARG A 153 -7.55 11.29 11.40
C ARG A 153 -8.54 10.69 12.39
N GLN A 154 -9.76 10.37 11.95
CA GLN A 154 -10.79 9.74 12.80
C GLN A 154 -10.32 8.39 13.38
N LEU A 155 -9.65 7.56 12.57
CA LEU A 155 -9.05 6.29 13.06
C LEU A 155 -7.95 6.54 14.12
N SER A 156 -7.10 7.55 13.91
CA SER A 156 -6.08 7.94 14.89
C SER A 156 -6.69 8.35 16.22
N ASP A 157 -7.76 9.16 16.18
CA ASP A 157 -8.48 9.61 17.38
C ASP A 157 -9.17 8.44 18.10
N MET A 158 -9.77 7.50 17.35
CA MET A 158 -10.39 6.29 17.91
C MET A 158 -9.36 5.39 18.60
N HIS A 159 -8.19 5.18 17.97
CA HIS A 159 -7.11 4.39 18.56
C HIS A 159 -6.57 5.02 19.85
N ALA A 160 -6.38 6.35 19.86
CA ALA A 160 -5.92 7.07 21.05
C ALA A 160 -6.89 6.93 22.24
N ARG A 161 -8.21 6.93 21.98
CA ARG A 161 -9.23 6.70 23.02
C ARG A 161 -9.22 5.27 23.55
N ALA A 162 -9.08 4.27 22.69
CA ALA A 162 -9.07 2.86 23.09
C ALA A 162 -7.88 2.51 24.02
N GLU A 163 -6.68 3.04 23.75
CA GLU A 163 -5.53 2.85 24.64
C GLU A 163 -5.68 3.60 25.98
N LEU A 164 -6.36 4.75 25.99
CA LEU A 164 -6.69 5.45 27.23
C LEU A 164 -7.67 4.64 28.10
N GLU A 165 -8.76 4.13 27.53
CA GLU A 165 -9.73 3.28 28.26
C GLU A 165 -9.09 2.03 28.85
N LYS A 166 -8.22 1.37 28.08
CA LYS A 166 -7.45 0.20 28.53
C LYS A 166 -6.50 0.53 29.68
N THR A 167 -5.89 1.72 29.66
CA THR A 167 -5.03 2.21 30.75
C THR A 167 -5.83 2.43 32.03
N ILE A 168 -7.03 3.00 31.92
CA ILE A 168 -7.93 3.23 33.05
C ILE A 168 -8.34 1.89 33.70
N ARG A 169 -8.80 0.91 32.91
CA ARG A 169 -9.20 -0.41 33.45
C ARG A 169 -8.07 -1.12 34.20
N LEU A 170 -6.84 -1.06 33.68
CA LEU A 170 -5.66 -1.64 34.35
C LEU A 170 -5.31 -0.93 35.67
N GLN A 171 -5.69 0.34 35.84
CA GLN A 171 -5.55 1.05 37.12
C GLN A 171 -6.66 0.64 38.10
N GLU A 172 -7.90 0.51 37.63
CA GLU A 172 -9.05 0.05 38.42
C GLU A 172 -8.85 -1.39 38.94
N GLU A 173 -8.41 -2.33 38.08
CA GLU A 173 -8.09 -3.70 38.47
C GLU A 173 -7.03 -3.76 39.57
N LYS A 174 -5.90 -3.05 39.38
CA LYS A 174 -4.82 -2.97 40.38
C LYS A 174 -5.30 -2.37 41.70
N TYR A 175 -6.13 -1.33 41.64
CA TYR A 175 -6.71 -0.73 42.82
C TYR A 175 -7.60 -1.73 43.58
N ASN A 176 -8.47 -2.45 42.88
CA ASN A 176 -9.36 -3.45 43.47
C ASN A 176 -8.59 -4.61 44.11
N THR A 177 -7.59 -5.18 43.43
CA THR A 177 -6.73 -6.24 44.01
C THR A 177 -6.03 -5.79 45.29
N VAL A 178 -5.57 -4.53 45.36
CA VAL A 178 -4.96 -3.96 46.58
C VAL A 178 -5.98 -3.78 47.71
N GLN A 179 -7.24 -3.45 47.40
CA GLN A 179 -8.30 -3.38 48.42
C GLN A 179 -8.70 -4.77 48.93
N GLU A 180 -8.82 -5.77 48.05
CA GLU A 180 -9.11 -7.16 48.40
C GLU A 180 -8.00 -7.78 49.27
N ALA A 181 -6.73 -7.51 48.95
CA ALA A 181 -5.60 -7.92 49.78
C ALA A 181 -5.62 -7.27 51.18
N ARG A 182 -6.15 -6.04 51.31
CA ARG A 182 -6.30 -5.34 52.60
C ARG A 182 -7.47 -5.84 53.44
N THR A 183 -8.52 -6.38 52.82
CA THR A 183 -9.70 -6.90 53.53
C THR A 183 -9.59 -8.38 53.89
N SER A 184 -8.76 -9.14 53.17
CA SER A 184 -8.55 -10.59 53.39
C SER A 184 -7.47 -10.94 54.42
N LEU A 185 -6.67 -9.97 54.90
CA LEU A 185 -5.74 -10.19 56.01
C LEU A 185 -6.48 -10.57 57.31
N PRO A 186 -6.05 -11.64 58.02
CA PRO A 186 -6.65 -12.04 59.29
C PRO A 186 -6.69 -10.91 60.32
N ARG A 187 -7.72 -10.90 61.18
CA ARG A 187 -7.84 -9.92 62.27
C ARG A 187 -6.71 -10.01 63.31
N GLU A 188 -5.99 -11.12 63.37
CA GLU A 188 -5.02 -11.42 64.42
C GLU A 188 -3.73 -10.59 64.29
N ASP A 189 -3.30 -10.25 63.06
CA ASP A 189 -2.19 -9.32 62.81
C ASP A 189 -2.57 -7.83 62.99
N ARG A 190 -3.80 -7.51 63.41
CA ARG A 190 -4.16 -6.14 63.83
C ARG A 190 -3.80 -5.84 65.29
N ILE A 191 -3.20 -6.79 66.01
CA ILE A 191 -2.74 -6.63 67.39
C ILE A 191 -1.21 -6.67 67.40
N GLY A 192 -0.57 -5.50 67.41
CA GLY A 192 0.91 -5.45 67.42
C GLY A 192 1.56 -4.07 67.27
N ILE A 193 0.84 -3.04 66.83
CA ILE A 193 1.34 -1.66 66.80
C ILE A 193 0.50 -0.79 67.74
N GLY A 194 0.74 -0.95 69.04
CA GLY A 194 0.05 -0.21 70.09
C GLY A 194 0.71 -0.41 71.46
N SER A 195 1.19 0.69 72.04
CA SER A 195 1.72 0.83 73.40
C SER A 195 3.07 0.17 73.76
N GLU A 196 4.15 0.63 73.12
CA GLU A 196 5.29 1.06 73.95
C GLU A 196 4.93 2.42 74.59
N GLN A 197 4.21 2.37 75.72
CA GLN A 197 4.18 3.52 76.63
C GLN A 197 5.39 3.43 77.56
N GLY A 198 6.45 4.16 77.21
CA GLY A 198 7.52 4.44 78.17
C GLY A 198 6.96 5.19 79.38
N SER A 199 7.30 4.74 80.57
CA SER A 199 7.06 5.46 81.83
C SER A 199 8.37 5.62 82.59
N ALA A 200 8.59 6.86 83.04
CA ALA A 200 9.48 7.36 84.10
C ALA A 200 10.62 6.46 84.61
#